data_AF-A0A8D0KQ81-F1
#
_entry.id   AF-A0A8D0KQ81-F1
#
_cell.length_a   1.000
_cell.length_b   1.000
_cell.length_c   1.000
_cell.angle_alpha   90.00
_cell.angle_beta   90.00
_cell.angle_gamma   90.00
#
_symmetry.space_group_name_H-M   'P 1'
#
loop_
_entity.id
_entity.type
_entity.pdbx_description
1 polymer ?
#
loop_
_entity_poly.entity_id
_entity_poly.type
_entity_poly.pdbx_seq_one_letter_code
_entity_poly.pdbx_strand_id
1 'polypeptide(L)'
;MPFQNQNHSKLQNQPQKHCGITSLISLSPPKEMDCIHTQKIVEAIKPSGVLKDGGELNHRLVVLGKLNNSVNEWISEPGESKNLPPSAVTNVGGKIFTLGSYCLGVHTKGGTLIVW
;
A
#
# COMPACT_ATOMS: atom_id res chain seq x y z
N MET A 1 -47.86 -2.41 -31.50
CA MET A 1 -46.87 -3.49 -31.29
C MET A 1 -45.92 -3.07 -30.18
N PRO A 2 -45.83 -3.78 -29.04
CA PRO A 2 -44.76 -3.57 -28.07
C PRO A 2 -43.60 -4.51 -28.35
N PHE A 3 -42.38 -3.98 -28.43
CA PHE A 3 -41.16 -4.79 -28.44
C PHE A 3 -40.76 -5.08 -27.00
N GLN A 4 -40.88 -6.36 -26.61
CA GLN A 4 -40.10 -6.92 -25.51
C GLN A 4 -38.69 -7.21 -26.03
N ASN A 5 -37.67 -6.89 -25.22
CA ASN A 5 -36.40 -7.59 -25.31
C ASN A 5 -35.95 -7.96 -23.89
N GLN A 6 -35.96 -9.26 -23.62
CA GLN A 6 -35.38 -9.87 -22.44
C GLN A 6 -33.92 -10.25 -22.69
N ASN A 7 -33.20 -10.45 -21.58
CA ASN A 7 -31.93 -11.17 -21.44
C ASN A 7 -30.68 -10.29 -21.30
N HIS A 8 -30.41 -9.86 -20.06
CA HIS A 8 -29.05 -10.00 -19.54
C HIS A 8 -29.06 -11.03 -18.41
N SER A 9 -28.27 -12.06 -18.66
CA SER A 9 -28.08 -13.30 -17.93
C SER A 9 -27.63 -13.09 -16.49
N LYS A 10 -28.16 -13.98 -15.64
CA LYS A 10 -27.60 -14.38 -14.34
C LYS A 10 -26.06 -14.38 -14.35
N LEU A 11 -25.44 -13.50 -13.57
CA LEU A 11 -24.13 -13.75 -13.00
C LEU A 11 -24.26 -13.82 -11.47
N GLN A 12 -24.27 -15.07 -10.99
CA GLN A 12 -23.73 -15.56 -9.73
C GLN A 12 -24.19 -14.93 -8.40
N ASN A 13 -24.97 -15.74 -7.69
CA ASN A 13 -25.02 -15.87 -6.23
C ASN A 13 -23.61 -16.04 -5.62
N GLN A 14 -22.86 -14.95 -5.49
CA GLN A 14 -21.76 -14.79 -4.55
C GLN A 14 -22.15 -13.61 -3.65
N PRO A 15 -22.08 -13.72 -2.31
CA PRO A 15 -22.28 -12.55 -1.47
C PRO A 15 -21.28 -11.49 -1.91
N GLN A 16 -21.77 -10.37 -2.45
CA GLN A 16 -20.93 -9.22 -2.79
C GLN A 16 -20.20 -8.81 -1.52
N LYS A 17 -18.93 -9.20 -1.43
CA LYS A 17 -18.03 -8.75 -0.37
C LYS A 17 -17.91 -7.25 -0.54
N HIS A 18 -18.61 -6.51 0.32
CA HIS A 18 -18.48 -5.07 0.43
C HIS A 18 -17.60 -4.77 1.64
N CYS A 19 -16.83 -3.70 1.57
CA CYS A 19 -16.01 -3.26 2.70
C CYS A 19 -16.90 -2.53 3.71
N GLY A 20 -16.86 -2.94 4.97
CA GLY A 20 -17.61 -2.33 6.06
C GLY A 20 -18.78 -3.19 6.55
N ILE A 21 -19.49 -2.69 7.56
CA ILE A 21 -20.59 -3.39 8.24
C ILE A 21 -21.98 -3.03 7.69
N THR A 22 -22.06 -2.08 6.73
CA THR A 22 -23.32 -1.59 6.14
C THR A 22 -23.27 -1.69 4.62
N SER A 23 -24.46 -1.79 4.01
CA SER A 23 -24.62 -1.82 2.56
C SER A 23 -24.12 -0.54 1.87
N LEU A 24 -23.71 -0.68 0.61
CA LEU A 24 -23.21 0.42 -0.21
C LEU A 24 -24.34 1.43 -0.54
N ILE A 25 -24.02 2.72 -0.48
CA ILE A 25 -24.95 3.82 -0.82
C ILE A 25 -25.21 3.87 -2.34
N SER A 26 -24.20 3.59 -3.15
CA SER A 26 -24.30 3.54 -4.61
C SER A 26 -23.29 2.55 -5.17
N LEU A 27 -23.72 1.82 -6.22
CA LEU A 27 -22.88 0.95 -7.03
C LEU A 27 -22.60 1.54 -8.42
N SER A 28 -22.99 2.80 -8.65
CA SER A 28 -22.86 3.44 -9.96
C SER A 28 -21.39 3.72 -10.27
N PRO A 29 -20.86 3.29 -11.44
CA PRO A 29 -19.50 3.63 -11.84
C PRO A 29 -19.36 5.12 -12.15
N PRO A 30 -18.11 5.66 -12.13
CA PRO A 30 -17.86 7.06 -12.48
C PRO A 30 -18.23 7.34 -13.93
N LYS A 31 -18.77 8.54 -14.17
CA LYS A 31 -19.03 9.07 -15.51
C LYS A 31 -17.76 9.70 -16.08
N GLU A 32 -17.74 9.92 -17.38
CA GLU A 32 -16.61 10.57 -18.07
C GLU A 32 -16.28 11.96 -17.50
N MET A 33 -17.29 12.73 -17.12
CA MET A 33 -17.09 14.01 -16.44
C MET A 33 -16.38 13.86 -15.09
N ASP A 34 -16.64 12.79 -14.34
CA ASP A 34 -15.99 12.52 -13.05
C ASP A 34 -14.48 12.25 -13.26
N CYS A 35 -14.13 11.55 -14.33
CA CYS A 35 -12.73 11.32 -14.73
C CYS A 35 -12.01 12.65 -15.05
N ILE A 36 -12.66 13.53 -15.82
CA ILE A 36 -12.12 14.85 -16.16
C ILE A 36 -11.91 15.69 -14.90
N HIS A 37 -12.87 15.70 -13.97
CA HIS A 37 -12.74 16.42 -12.70
C HIS A 37 -11.63 15.86 -11.83
N THR A 38 -11.50 14.53 -11.77
CA THR A 38 -10.40 13.87 -11.04
C THR A 38 -9.04 14.31 -11.58
N GLN A 39 -8.88 14.38 -12.91
CA GLN A 39 -7.63 14.87 -13.51
C GLN A 39 -7.34 16.32 -13.13
N LYS A 40 -8.36 17.21 -13.15
CA LYS A 40 -8.19 18.60 -12.71
C LYS A 40 -7.73 18.71 -11.25
N ILE A 41 -8.26 17.87 -10.37
CA ILE A 41 -7.83 17.81 -8.96
C ILE A 41 -6.37 17.38 -8.86
N VAL A 42 -5.97 16.34 -9.61
CA VAL A 42 -4.57 15.88 -9.65
C VAL A 42 -3.63 17.00 -10.10
N GLU A 43 -3.96 17.70 -11.19
CA GLU A 43 -3.16 18.83 -11.67
C GLU A 43 -3.09 19.99 -10.66
N ALA A 44 -4.18 20.28 -9.95
CA ALA A 44 -4.21 21.32 -8.92
C ALA A 44 -3.37 20.97 -7.68
N ILE A 45 -3.20 19.68 -7.38
CA ILE A 45 -2.44 19.20 -6.21
C ILE A 45 -0.94 19.02 -6.54
N LYS A 46 -0.55 18.80 -7.80
CA LYS A 46 0.87 18.66 -8.16
C LYS A 46 1.78 19.78 -7.64
N PRO A 47 1.42 21.08 -7.75
CA PRO A 47 2.28 22.18 -7.29
C PRO A 47 2.53 22.20 -5.78
N SER A 48 1.62 21.62 -4.98
CA SER A 48 1.77 21.59 -3.52
C SER A 48 2.82 20.58 -3.04
N GLY A 49 3.44 19.82 -3.95
CA GLY A 49 4.51 18.87 -3.62
C GLY A 49 4.03 17.66 -2.81
N VAL A 50 2.71 17.44 -2.76
CA VAL A 50 2.06 16.31 -2.08
C VAL A 50 2.35 15.01 -2.81
N LEU A 51 2.43 15.06 -4.15
CA LEU A 51 2.80 13.91 -4.98
C LEU A 51 4.33 13.81 -5.09
N LYS A 52 4.85 12.60 -4.86
CA LYS A 52 6.29 12.33 -4.91
C LYS A 52 6.78 11.99 -6.29
N ASP A 53 8.02 12.35 -6.54
CA ASP A 53 8.77 11.86 -7.68
C ASP A 53 9.23 10.41 -7.45
N GLY A 54 9.32 9.63 -8.53
CA GLY A 54 9.76 8.23 -8.47
C GLY A 54 11.17 8.05 -7.88
N GLY A 55 12.05 9.04 -8.03
CA GLY A 55 13.39 9.03 -7.47
C GLY A 55 13.42 9.07 -5.94
N GLU A 56 12.55 9.87 -5.30
CA GLU A 56 12.48 9.94 -3.84
C GLU A 56 11.98 8.63 -3.22
N LEU A 57 11.00 7.99 -3.89
CA LEU A 57 10.48 6.68 -3.48
C LEU A 57 11.56 5.60 -3.57
N ASN A 58 12.35 5.59 -4.65
CA ASN A 58 13.45 4.65 -4.82
C ASN A 58 14.52 4.85 -3.72
N HIS A 59 14.90 6.10 -3.44
CA HIS A 59 15.84 6.39 -2.37
C HIS A 59 15.36 5.87 -1.01
N ARG A 60 14.09 6.05 -0.67
CA ARG A 60 13.51 5.52 0.57
C ARG A 60 13.53 4.00 0.63
N LEU A 61 13.28 3.32 -0.50
CA LEU A 61 13.39 1.86 -0.58
C LEU A 61 14.81 1.37 -0.32
N VAL A 62 15.82 2.05 -0.89
CA VAL A 62 17.24 1.73 -0.64
C VAL A 62 17.59 1.91 0.84
N VAL A 63 17.14 3.00 1.47
CA VAL A 63 17.36 3.25 2.91
C VAL A 63 16.69 2.17 3.77
N LEU A 64 15.47 1.75 3.45
CA LEU A 64 14.79 0.65 4.16
C LEU A 64 15.52 -0.68 4.00
N GLY A 65 16.08 -0.96 2.82
CA GLY A 65 16.92 -2.14 2.61
C GLY A 65 18.16 -2.14 3.50
N LYS A 66 18.85 -0.99 3.59
CA LYS A 66 19.99 -0.82 4.51
C LYS A 66 19.59 -0.99 5.97
N LEU A 67 18.48 -0.40 6.38
CA LEU A 67 17.97 -0.52 7.75
C LEU A 67 17.63 -1.98 8.09
N ASN A 68 17.00 -2.70 7.16
CA ASN A 68 16.69 -4.11 7.35
C ASN A 68 17.95 -4.95 7.54
N ASN A 69 19.03 -4.66 6.80
CA ASN A 69 20.30 -5.35 6.96
C ASN A 69 20.93 -5.05 8.34
N SER A 70 20.96 -3.79 8.76
CA SER A 70 21.48 -3.41 10.08
C SER A 70 20.67 -4.03 11.23
N VAL A 71 19.35 -4.16 11.10
CA VAL A 71 18.52 -4.84 12.10
C VAL A 71 18.83 -6.34 12.15
N ASN A 72 19.03 -6.99 11.01
CA ASN A 72 19.41 -8.41 10.98
C ASN A 72 20.79 -8.62 11.61
N GLU A 73 21.76 -7.77 11.31
CA GLU A 73 23.10 -7.81 11.92
C GLU A 73 23.04 -7.65 13.44
N TRP A 74 22.28 -6.66 13.93
CA TRP A 74 22.05 -6.45 15.36
C TRP A 74 21.32 -7.61 16.04
N ILE A 75 20.46 -8.34 15.34
CA ILE A 75 19.78 -9.52 15.89
C ILE A 75 20.72 -10.74 15.94
N SER A 76 21.65 -10.86 14.98
CA SER A 76 22.64 -11.94 14.95
C SER A 76 23.72 -11.79 16.02
N GLU A 77 24.18 -10.57 16.32
CA GLU A 77 25.27 -10.29 17.29
C GLU A 77 25.01 -10.85 18.72
N PRO A 78 23.81 -10.71 19.32
CA PRO A 78 23.45 -11.37 20.58
C PRO A 78 23.36 -12.90 20.48
N GLY A 79 23.05 -13.45 19.30
CA GLY A 79 22.98 -14.89 19.07
C GLY A 79 24.35 -15.54 19.12
N GLU A 80 25.36 -14.87 18.56
CA GLU A 80 26.76 -15.29 18.62
C GLU A 80 27.32 -15.21 20.04
N SER A 81 27.06 -14.12 20.76
CA SER A 81 27.52 -13.95 22.15
C SER A 81 26.89 -14.94 23.14
N LYS A 82 25.71 -15.50 22.82
CA LYS A 82 25.03 -16.52 23.62
C LYS A 82 25.35 -17.96 23.22
N ASN A 83 26.35 -18.19 22.36
CA ASN A 83 26.76 -19.52 21.85
C ASN A 83 25.60 -20.31 21.20
N LEU A 84 24.70 -19.63 20.48
CA LEU A 84 23.70 -20.34 19.67
C LEU A 84 24.39 -21.08 18.52
N PRO A 85 23.87 -22.24 18.09
CA PRO A 85 24.39 -22.94 16.92
C PRO A 85 24.42 -22.01 15.70
N PRO A 86 25.43 -22.09 14.81
CA PRO A 86 25.50 -21.26 13.62
C PRO A 86 24.23 -21.36 12.74
N SER A 87 23.62 -22.55 12.72
CA SER A 87 22.34 -22.83 12.04
C SER A 87 21.12 -22.14 12.67
N ALA A 88 21.19 -21.78 13.95
CA ALA A 88 20.20 -20.99 14.65
C ALA A 88 20.43 -19.50 14.42
N VAL A 89 21.67 -19.00 14.54
CA VAL A 89 22.02 -17.57 14.32
C VAL A 89 21.66 -17.13 12.89
N THR A 90 21.91 -17.99 11.89
CA THR A 90 21.52 -17.75 10.49
C THR A 90 20.01 -17.82 10.23
N ASN A 91 19.24 -18.43 11.14
CA ASN A 91 17.77 -18.52 11.05
C ASN A 91 17.05 -17.49 11.92
N VAL A 92 17.74 -16.82 12.87
CA VAL A 92 17.18 -15.70 13.61
C VAL A 92 17.20 -14.47 12.68
N GLY A 93 16.21 -14.41 11.79
CA GLY A 93 15.95 -13.23 10.98
C GLY A 93 15.07 -12.22 11.71
N GLY A 94 15.18 -10.96 11.30
CA GLY A 94 14.24 -9.89 11.59
C GLY A 94 13.73 -9.27 10.30
N LYS A 95 12.45 -8.90 10.26
CA LYS A 95 11.86 -8.20 9.12
C LYS A 95 11.29 -6.87 9.59
N ILE A 96 11.76 -5.82 8.95
CA ILE A 96 11.20 -4.50 9.18
C ILE A 96 9.87 -4.38 8.46
N PHE A 97 8.87 -3.88 9.18
CA PHE A 97 7.60 -3.47 8.61
C PHE A 97 7.49 -1.96 8.70
N THR A 98 7.14 -1.34 7.59
CA THR A 98 6.70 0.06 7.61
C THR A 98 5.22 0.08 7.97
N LEU A 99 4.75 1.18 8.56
CA LEU A 99 3.34 1.42 8.85
C LEU A 99 2.96 2.86 8.46
N GLY A 100 1.66 3.14 8.49
CA GLY A 100 1.14 4.49 8.30
C GLY A 100 1.19 5.00 6.86
N SER A 101 1.30 6.32 6.69
CA SER A 101 1.16 7.02 5.41
C SER A 101 2.17 6.57 4.35
N TYR A 102 3.33 6.05 4.76
CA TYR A 102 4.33 5.49 3.86
C TYR A 102 3.82 4.24 3.16
N CYS A 103 3.26 3.27 3.89
CA CYS A 103 2.71 2.04 3.32
C CYS A 103 1.46 2.29 2.48
N LEU A 104 0.68 3.30 2.86
CA LEU A 104 -0.51 3.69 2.13
C LEU A 104 -0.18 4.49 0.85
N GLY A 105 1.10 4.86 0.63
CA GLY A 105 1.52 5.62 -0.54
C GLY A 105 1.07 7.09 -0.54
N VAL A 106 0.52 7.60 0.57
CA VAL A 106 -0.04 8.97 0.68
C VAL A 106 0.86 9.93 1.43
N HIS A 107 2.06 9.50 1.83
CA HIS A 107 3.02 10.35 2.51
C HIS A 107 3.54 11.50 1.61
N THR A 108 3.61 12.70 2.16
CA THR A 108 4.09 13.91 1.47
C THR A 108 5.62 14.04 1.54
N LYS A 109 6.18 14.97 0.75
CA LYS A 109 7.61 15.37 0.89
C LYS A 109 7.89 15.81 2.33
N GLY A 110 8.98 15.30 2.91
CA GLY A 110 9.32 15.54 4.31
C GLY A 110 8.60 14.66 5.34
N GLY A 111 7.70 13.77 4.92
CA GLY A 111 7.06 12.82 5.84
C GLY A 111 8.06 11.86 6.49
N THR A 112 8.00 11.76 7.82
CA THR A 112 8.82 10.85 8.64
C THR A 112 8.44 9.39 8.38
N LEU A 113 9.45 8.54 8.25
CA LEU A 113 9.27 7.08 8.23
C LEU A 113 9.10 6.61 9.68
N ILE A 114 7.93 6.07 10.01
CA ILE A 114 7.70 5.40 11.29
C ILE A 114 7.93 3.92 11.07
N VAL A 115 8.87 3.37 11.83
CA VAL A 115 9.28 1.97 11.80
C VAL A 115 9.23 1.47 13.25
N TRP A 116 8.58 0.33 13.50
CA TRP A 116 8.53 -0.36 14.79
C TRP A 116 9.14 -1.75 14.64
#